data_AF-A0A139DNZ1-F1
#
_entry.id   AF-A0A139DNZ1-F1
#
_cell.length_a   1.000
_cell.length_b   1.000
_cell.length_c   1.000
_cell.angle_alpha   90.00
_cell.angle_beta   90.00
_cell.angle_gamma   90.00
#
_symmetry.space_group_name_H-M   'P 1'
#
loop_
_entity.id
_entity.type
_entity.pdbx_description
1 polymer ?
#
loop_
_entity_poly.entity_id
_entity_poly.type
_entity_poly.pdbx_seq_one_letter_code
_entity_poly.pdbx_strand_id
1 'polypeptide(L)'
;MSEEIRTRIDEAGNKEKLEAIGRELTPPLELDRRKNMDILRAELHAHLDEHEGEPEPQEAGDEQGGDTAEPDPAATTEPAEAGPSDHDSDLKYQGRLLQNTRTKVFYPYTAALAKKRNMREV
;
A
#
# COMPACT_ATOMS: atom_id res chain seq x y z
N MET A 1 -15.02 7.66 -11.76
CA MET A 1 -15.67 6.86 -10.68
C MET A 1 -14.64 6.46 -9.64
N SER A 2 -13.48 5.96 -10.04
CA SER A 2 -12.47 5.51 -9.09
C SER A 2 -11.80 6.64 -8.29
N GLU A 3 -11.67 7.86 -8.84
CA GLU A 3 -11.21 9.03 -8.07
C GLU A 3 -12.09 9.34 -6.85
N GLU A 4 -13.41 9.22 -6.98
CA GLU A 4 -14.34 9.38 -5.86
C GLU A 4 -14.12 8.31 -4.78
N ILE A 5 -13.80 7.08 -5.21
CA ILE A 5 -13.48 5.99 -4.28
C ILE A 5 -12.12 6.22 -3.61
N ARG A 6 -11.12 6.73 -4.33
CA ARG A 6 -9.80 7.10 -3.77
C ARG A 6 -9.97 8.11 -2.63
N THR A 7 -10.74 9.18 -2.86
CA THR A 7 -11.03 10.17 -1.80
C THR A 7 -11.72 9.53 -0.60
N ARG A 8 -12.70 8.63 -0.82
CA ARG A 8 -13.38 7.91 0.29
C ARG A 8 -12.41 7.02 1.08
N ILE A 9 -11.38 6.46 0.44
CA ILE A 9 -10.34 5.65 1.09
C ILE A 9 -9.43 6.54 1.97
N ASP A 10 -9.04 7.71 1.46
CA ASP A 10 -8.22 8.67 2.21
C ASP A 10 -8.97 9.26 3.41
N GLU A 11 -10.25 9.60 3.24
CA GLU A 11 -11.14 10.09 4.30
C GLU A 11 -11.56 9.00 5.30
N ALA A 12 -11.35 7.72 4.99
CA ALA A 12 -11.68 6.64 5.90
C ALA A 12 -10.74 6.66 7.11
N GLY A 13 -11.21 7.25 8.21
CA GLY A 13 -10.50 7.30 9.49
C GLY A 13 -10.54 6.02 10.32
N ASN A 14 -11.13 4.93 9.82
CA ASN A 14 -11.13 3.64 10.54
C ASN A 14 -11.09 2.43 9.59
N LYS A 15 -10.68 1.29 10.14
CA LYS A 15 -10.53 0.02 9.40
C LYS A 15 -11.85 -0.52 8.85
N GLU A 16 -12.96 -0.26 9.54
CA GLU A 16 -14.29 -0.74 9.11
C GLU A 16 -14.80 -0.03 7.87
N LYS A 17 -14.58 1.30 7.76
CA LYS A 17 -14.90 2.06 6.55
C LYS A 17 -14.06 1.58 5.36
N LEU A 18 -12.77 1.32 5.57
CA LEU A 18 -11.89 0.78 4.53
C LEU A 18 -12.40 -0.57 4.02
N GLU A 19 -12.77 -1.49 4.91
CA GLU A 19 -13.34 -2.79 4.51
C GLU A 19 -14.68 -2.65 3.79
N ALA A 20 -15.56 -1.76 4.26
CA ALA A 20 -16.83 -1.48 3.60
C ALA A 20 -16.60 -1.03 2.15
N ILE A 21 -15.67 -0.08 1.94
CA ILE A 21 -15.27 0.38 0.61
C ILE A 21 -14.71 -0.79 -0.21
N GLY A 22 -13.83 -1.62 0.37
CA GLY A 22 -13.27 -2.80 -0.31
C GLY A 22 -14.33 -3.79 -0.79
N ARG A 23 -15.42 -3.97 -0.04
CA ARG A 23 -16.55 -4.81 -0.44
C ARG A 23 -17.45 -4.15 -1.49
N GLU A 24 -17.51 -2.81 -1.51
CA GLU A 24 -18.22 -2.06 -2.54
C GLU A 24 -17.46 -2.04 -3.89
N LEU A 25 -16.15 -2.34 -3.89
CA LEU A 25 -15.36 -2.47 -5.12
C LEU A 25 -15.83 -3.64 -5.99
N THR A 26 -15.67 -3.48 -7.30
CA THR A 26 -15.93 -4.56 -8.28
C THR A 26 -14.66 -4.80 -9.09
N PRO A 27 -13.95 -5.92 -8.90
CA PRO A 27 -14.28 -7.05 -8.01
C PRO A 27 -14.08 -6.70 -6.51
N PRO A 28 -14.80 -7.38 -5.59
CA PRO A 28 -14.70 -7.11 -4.16
C PRO A 28 -13.33 -7.52 -3.63
N LEU A 29 -12.76 -6.67 -2.77
CA LEU A 29 -11.49 -6.90 -2.10
C LEU A 29 -11.73 -7.18 -0.60
N GLU A 30 -11.30 -8.36 -0.15
CA GLU A 30 -11.30 -8.67 1.28
C GLU A 30 -10.04 -8.13 1.96
N LEU A 31 -10.25 -7.14 2.83
CA LEU A 31 -9.19 -6.54 3.62
C LEU A 31 -8.99 -7.27 4.95
N ASP A 32 -7.72 -7.51 5.32
CA ASP A 32 -7.38 -8.13 6.60
C ASP A 32 -7.24 -7.06 7.69
N ARG A 33 -8.26 -6.94 8.57
CA ARG A 33 -8.30 -5.97 9.68
C ARG A 33 -7.11 -6.06 10.64
N ARG A 34 -6.34 -7.16 10.62
CA ARG A 34 -5.10 -7.31 11.41
C ARG A 34 -3.98 -6.40 10.91
N LYS A 35 -4.01 -5.99 9.64
CA LYS A 35 -3.04 -5.08 9.04
C LYS A 35 -3.26 -3.63 9.51
N ASN A 36 -2.22 -2.81 9.35
CA ASN A 36 -2.27 -1.38 9.65
C ASN A 36 -3.13 -0.62 8.64
N MET A 37 -3.65 0.53 9.03
CA MET A 37 -4.51 1.34 8.15
C MET A 37 -3.82 1.75 6.86
N ASP A 38 -2.54 2.12 6.92
CA ASP A 38 -1.76 2.48 5.73
C ASP A 38 -1.65 1.33 4.74
N ILE A 39 -1.52 0.10 5.27
CA ILE A 39 -1.49 -1.12 4.46
C ILE A 39 -2.85 -1.35 3.80
N LEU A 40 -3.95 -1.18 4.55
CA LEU A 40 -5.31 -1.36 4.04
C LEU A 40 -5.64 -0.34 2.95
N ARG A 41 -5.27 0.94 3.17
CA ARG A 41 -5.42 2.00 2.16
C ARG A 41 -4.64 1.65 0.90
N ALA A 42 -3.38 1.25 1.05
CA ALA A 42 -2.53 0.86 -0.06
C ALA A 42 -3.09 -0.33 -0.86
N GLU A 43 -3.64 -1.35 -0.20
CA GLU A 43 -4.27 -2.46 -0.88
C GLU A 43 -5.49 -2.02 -1.71
N LEU A 44 -6.33 -1.12 -1.18
CA LEU A 44 -7.49 -0.58 -1.91
C LEU A 44 -7.07 0.28 -3.10
N HIS A 45 -6.11 1.20 -2.91
CA HIS A 45 -5.60 2.02 -4.01
C HIS A 45 -4.97 1.16 -5.10
N ALA A 46 -4.13 0.20 -4.72
CA ALA A 46 -3.51 -0.70 -5.70
C ALA A 46 -4.54 -1.53 -6.46
N HIS A 47 -5.65 -1.91 -5.83
CA HIS A 47 -6.75 -2.63 -6.48
C HIS A 47 -7.49 -1.74 -7.48
N LEU A 48 -7.74 -0.48 -7.13
CA LEU A 48 -8.30 0.50 -8.05
C LEU A 48 -7.36 0.71 -9.26
N ASP A 49 -6.06 0.90 -9.03
CA ASP A 49 -5.07 1.08 -10.11
C ASP A 49 -4.90 -0.14 -11.02
N GLU A 50 -5.18 -1.36 -10.53
CA GLU A 50 -5.19 -2.54 -11.39
C GLU A 50 -6.37 -2.56 -12.38
N HIS A 51 -7.51 -2.04 -11.97
CA HIS A 51 -8.76 -2.07 -12.72
C HIS A 51 -9.02 -0.80 -13.54
N GLU A 52 -8.45 0.33 -13.14
CA GLU A 52 -8.64 1.64 -13.76
C GLU A 52 -7.62 1.92 -14.87
N GLY A 53 -7.22 0.88 -15.62
CA GLY A 53 -6.15 0.99 -16.61
C GLY A 53 -6.41 2.03 -17.72
N GLU A 54 -5.95 3.26 -17.51
CA GLU A 54 -5.48 4.16 -18.56
C GLU A 54 -3.97 4.40 -18.39
N PRO A 55 -3.17 4.31 -19.46
CA PRO A 55 -1.73 4.49 -19.39
C PRO A 55 -1.39 5.98 -19.46
N GLU A 56 -0.84 6.55 -18.40
CA GLU A 56 0.05 7.71 -18.54
C GLU A 56 1.50 7.21 -18.58
N PRO A 57 2.15 7.20 -19.74
CA PRO A 57 3.55 6.86 -19.83
C PRO A 57 4.35 8.12 -19.57
N GLN A 58 4.99 8.26 -18.40
CA GLN A 58 6.12 9.17 -18.31
C GLN A 58 7.12 8.84 -17.20
N GLU A 59 8.35 8.68 -17.71
CA GLU A 59 9.67 8.86 -17.08
C GLU A 59 10.13 7.81 -16.07
N ALA A 60 10.86 6.85 -16.62
CA ALA A 60 11.91 6.12 -15.93
C ALA A 60 13.03 7.10 -15.57
N GLY A 61 13.11 7.48 -14.30
CA GLY A 61 14.36 7.90 -13.68
C GLY A 61 15.09 6.66 -13.18
N ASP A 62 16.00 6.18 -14.03
CA ASP A 62 17.13 5.34 -13.68
C ASP A 62 17.74 5.78 -12.33
N GLU A 63 17.88 4.90 -11.34
CA GLU A 63 19.12 4.75 -10.57
C GLU A 63 19.28 3.30 -10.11
N GLN A 64 20.45 2.77 -10.43
CA GLN A 64 20.88 1.38 -10.40
C GLN A 64 21.93 1.23 -9.28
N GLY A 65 21.83 0.17 -8.49
CA GLY A 65 22.88 -0.27 -7.55
C GLY A 65 22.28 -0.62 -6.18
N GLY A 66 22.12 -1.87 -5.77
CA GLY A 66 22.99 -3.02 -5.99
C GLY A 66 24.07 -3.04 -4.92
N ASP A 67 23.79 -3.62 -3.75
CA ASP A 67 24.80 -4.35 -2.98
C ASP A 67 24.18 -5.37 -2.02
N THR A 68 24.86 -6.49 -1.87
CA THR A 68 24.42 -7.75 -1.25
C THR A 68 25.23 -7.98 0.02
N ALA A 69 24.57 -8.15 1.18
CA ALA A 69 25.06 -8.81 2.41
C ALA A 69 24.01 -8.54 3.51
N GLU A 70 23.57 -9.39 4.44
CA GLU A 70 23.88 -10.73 4.96
C GLU A 70 22.70 -11.06 5.92
N PRO A 71 22.28 -12.32 6.17
CA PRO A 71 21.18 -12.60 7.09
C PRO A 71 21.69 -12.86 8.52
N ASP A 72 21.26 -12.07 9.50
CA ASP A 72 21.41 -12.41 10.92
C ASP A 72 20.02 -12.67 11.56
N PRO A 73 19.77 -13.85 12.15
CA PRO A 73 18.47 -14.21 12.70
C PRO A 73 18.47 -14.22 14.24
N ALA A 74 17.94 -13.20 14.91
CA ALA A 74 17.43 -13.33 16.28
C ALA A 74 16.69 -12.08 16.77
N ALA A 75 15.37 -12.19 17.00
CA ALA A 75 14.70 -11.73 18.23
C ALA A 75 13.16 -11.89 18.13
N THR A 76 12.69 -12.99 18.72
CA THR A 76 11.49 -13.12 19.57
C THR A 76 10.68 -11.85 19.89
N THR A 77 9.40 -11.90 19.47
CA THR A 77 8.15 -11.62 20.23
C THR A 77 7.95 -10.29 20.97
N GLU A 78 6.98 -9.46 20.53
CA GLU A 78 5.65 -9.24 21.14
C GLU A 78 4.85 -8.13 20.41
N PRO A 79 3.50 -8.18 20.39
CA PRO A 79 2.66 -7.22 19.68
C PRO A 79 2.39 -5.97 20.54
N ALA A 80 2.81 -4.79 20.08
CA ALA A 80 2.44 -3.53 20.73
C ALA A 80 1.12 -3.00 20.15
N GLU A 81 0.13 -2.92 21.03
CA GLU A 81 -1.19 -2.34 20.83
C GLU A 81 -1.14 -0.82 20.64
N ALA A 82 -2.25 -0.29 20.10
CA ALA A 82 -2.45 1.03 19.52
C ALA A 82 -2.26 2.24 20.45
N GLY A 83 -1.83 3.35 19.85
CA GLY A 83 -2.22 4.70 20.26
C GLY A 83 -2.71 5.49 19.03
N PRO A 84 -3.88 6.14 19.06
CA PRO A 84 -4.32 6.99 17.96
C PRO A 84 -3.62 8.35 18.11
N SER A 85 -2.86 8.76 17.11
CA SER A 85 -2.36 10.13 17.01
C SER A 85 -2.85 10.72 15.70
N ASP A 86 -3.98 11.40 15.80
CA ASP A 86 -4.36 12.52 14.95
C ASP A 86 -3.20 13.52 14.94
N HIS A 87 -2.34 13.45 13.93
CA HIS A 87 -1.54 14.58 13.48
C HIS A 87 -1.07 14.33 12.04
N ASP A 88 -1.78 15.00 11.13
CA ASP A 88 -1.33 15.63 9.90
C ASP A 88 0.16 15.47 9.52
N SER A 89 0.37 14.97 8.29
CA SER A 89 1.50 15.26 7.39
C SER A 89 2.91 14.74 7.79
N ASP A 90 3.42 13.81 6.97
CA ASP A 90 4.83 13.39 6.87
C ASP A 90 5.36 12.29 7.82
N LEU A 91 4.52 11.36 8.29
CA LEU A 91 5.04 10.05 8.75
C LEU A 91 5.51 9.23 7.55
N LYS A 92 6.75 9.49 7.10
CA LYS A 92 7.46 8.63 6.15
C LYS A 92 7.45 7.22 6.70
N TYR A 93 6.70 6.34 6.04
CA TYR A 93 6.71 4.91 6.31
C TYR A 93 8.15 4.40 6.32
N GLN A 94 8.64 3.90 7.47
CA GLN A 94 10.04 3.47 7.64
C GLN A 94 10.31 2.05 7.13
N GLY A 95 9.34 1.39 6.50
CA GLY A 95 9.51 0.06 5.92
C GLY A 95 9.87 0.09 4.44
N ARG A 96 10.04 -1.10 3.85
CA ARG A 96 10.26 -1.26 2.40
C ARG A 96 9.06 -0.75 1.62
N LEU A 97 9.29 -0.08 0.50
CA LEU A 97 8.23 0.40 -0.38
C LEU A 97 8.18 -0.43 -1.65
N LEU A 98 6.98 -0.52 -2.21
CA LEU A 98 6.71 -1.07 -3.53
C LEU A 98 6.26 0.08 -4.42
N GLN A 99 6.96 0.32 -5.52
CA GLN A 99 6.49 1.20 -6.57
C GLN A 99 5.62 0.40 -7.54
N ASN A 100 4.43 0.92 -7.84
CA ASN A 100 3.65 0.44 -8.96
C ASN A 100 4.31 0.91 -10.26
N THR A 101 4.83 -0.01 -11.06
CA THR A 101 5.53 0.31 -12.31
C THR A 101 4.62 0.93 -13.36
N ARG A 102 3.29 0.77 -13.24
CA ARG A 102 2.29 1.36 -14.14
C ARG A 102 1.94 2.79 -13.74
N THR A 103 1.68 3.04 -12.47
CA THR A 103 1.17 4.35 -11.99
C THR A 103 2.24 5.20 -11.30
N LYS A 104 3.44 4.65 -11.10
CA LYS A 104 4.57 5.26 -10.37
C LYS A 104 4.28 5.60 -8.91
N VAL A 105 3.10 5.24 -8.39
CA VAL A 105 2.69 5.41 -6.99
C VAL A 105 3.46 4.44 -6.09
N PHE A 106 3.87 4.92 -4.92
CA PHE A 106 4.55 4.14 -3.90
C PHE A 106 3.56 3.63 -2.87
N TYR A 107 3.72 2.36 -2.49
CA TYR A 107 2.91 1.68 -1.49
C TYR A 107 3.79 1.00 -0.44
N PRO A 108 3.34 0.88 0.82
CA PRO A 108 3.96 0.03 1.82
C PRO A 108 4.15 -1.41 1.31
N TYR A 109 5.32 -2.00 1.57
CA TYR A 109 5.58 -3.38 1.19
C TYR A 109 4.60 -4.32 1.88
N THR A 110 3.94 -5.14 1.06
CA THR A 110 3.19 -6.31 1.53
C THR A 110 3.47 -7.49 0.63
N ALA A 111 3.43 -8.70 1.18
CA ALA A 111 3.59 -9.92 0.40
C ALA A 111 2.50 -10.10 -0.67
N ALA A 112 1.32 -9.49 -0.50
CA ALA A 112 0.25 -9.50 -1.49
C ALA A 112 0.57 -8.58 -2.66
N LEU A 113 0.99 -7.33 -2.38
CA LEU A 113 1.36 -6.37 -3.41
C LEU A 113 2.65 -6.80 -4.14
N ALA A 114 3.66 -7.32 -3.45
CA ALA A 114 4.92 -7.76 -4.04
C ALA A 114 4.76 -8.92 -5.05
N LYS A 115 3.68 -9.69 -4.95
CA LYS A 115 3.35 -10.76 -5.92
C LYS A 115 2.72 -10.23 -7.21
N LYS A 116 2.26 -8.97 -7.23
CA LYS A 116 1.63 -8.35 -8.41
C LYS A 116 2.71 -8.04 -9.44
N ARG A 117 2.44 -8.35 -10.72
CA ARG A 117 3.40 -8.16 -11.83
C ARG A 117 3.85 -6.71 -12.04
N ASN A 118 3.03 -5.76 -11.59
CA ASN A 118 3.27 -4.32 -11.75
C ASN A 118 3.83 -3.67 -10.49
N MET A 119 4.30 -4.44 -9.50
CA MET A 119 4.87 -3.91 -8.26
C MET A 119 6.35 -4.27 -8.18
N ARG A 120 7.18 -3.29 -7.83
CA ARG A 120 8.64 -3.46 -7.69
C ARG A 120 9.10 -2.85 -6.38
N GLU A 121 9.92 -3.57 -5.62
CA GLU A 121 10.59 -3.03 -4.43
C GLU A 121 11.59 -1.93 -4.83
N VAL A 122 11.56 -0.82 -4.11
CA VAL A 122 12.36 0.40 -4.34
C VAL A 122 12.95 0.90 -3.04
#